data_AF-A0A6U3I8G7-F1
#
_entry.id   AF-A0A6U3I8G7-F1
#
_cell.length_a   1.000
_cell.length_b   1.000
_cell.length_c   1.000
_cell.angle_alpha   90.00
_cell.angle_beta   90.00
_cell.angle_gamma   90.00
#
_symmetry.space_group_name_H-M   'P 1'
#
loop_
_entity.id
_entity.type
_entity.pdbx_description
1 polymer ?
#
loop_
_entity_poly.entity_id
_entity_poly.type
_entity_poly.pdbx_seq_one_letter_code
_entity_poly.pdbx_strand_id
1 'polypeptide(L)'
;ASFGGLVGAWRLLVVCRAARAGAKEFLGTLPRLVLCGGRAASDMNATRETWGLDLATLRWEAMPALLRARYHHACCAVRGALVVLGGTAPGGGSNHGLAPTS
;
A
#
# COMPACT_ATOMS: atom_id res chain seq x y z
N ALA A 1 -3.17 19.05 -47.50
CA ALA A 1 -2.50 19.55 -46.28
C ALA A 1 -3.27 19.05 -45.05
N SER A 2 -2.61 18.26 -44.21
CA SER A 2 -3.17 17.58 -43.05
C SER A 2 -3.34 18.55 -41.88
N PHE A 3 -4.46 19.28 -41.82
CA PHE A 3 -4.81 20.14 -40.68
C PHE A 3 -5.81 19.48 -39.71
N GLY A 4 -6.44 18.36 -40.09
CA GLY A 4 -7.42 17.65 -39.26
C GLY A 4 -6.80 16.74 -38.18
N GLY A 5 -5.63 16.14 -38.45
CA GLY A 5 -5.00 15.16 -37.55
C GLY A 5 -4.44 15.78 -36.27
N LEU A 6 -3.82 16.96 -36.37
CA LEU A 6 -3.26 17.68 -35.22
C LEU A 6 -4.35 18.21 -34.28
N VAL A 7 -5.43 18.78 -34.83
CA VAL A 7 -6.57 19.27 -34.03
C VAL A 7 -7.30 18.10 -33.36
N GLY A 8 -7.46 16.97 -34.05
CA GLY A 8 -8.03 15.75 -33.47
C GLY A 8 -7.18 15.19 -32.33
N ALA A 9 -5.87 15.09 -32.52
CA ALA A 9 -4.94 14.64 -31.49
C ALA A 9 -4.92 15.58 -30.28
N TRP A 10 -4.95 16.90 -30.50
CA TRP A 10 -4.96 17.88 -29.41
C TRP A 10 -6.23 17.79 -28.56
N ARG A 11 -7.40 17.64 -29.19
CA ARG A 11 -8.68 17.42 -28.48
C ARG A 11 -8.66 16.13 -27.66
N LEU A 12 -8.15 15.04 -28.23
CA LEU A 12 -8.00 13.77 -27.51
C LEU A 12 -7.08 13.91 -26.30
N LEU A 13 -5.95 14.61 -26.44
CA LEU A 13 -5.04 14.88 -25.33
C LEU A 13 -5.71 15.66 -24.20
N VAL A 14 -6.54 16.65 -24.52
CA VAL A 14 -7.33 17.40 -23.54
C VAL A 14 -8.33 16.49 -22.82
N VAL A 15 -9.07 15.66 -23.55
CA VAL A 15 -10.03 14.70 -22.96
C VAL A 15 -9.31 13.71 -22.05
N CYS A 16 -8.20 13.12 -22.50
CA CYS A 16 -7.39 12.22 -21.67
C CYS A 16 -6.81 12.93 -20.44
N ARG A 17 -6.41 14.21 -20.56
CA ARG A 17 -5.93 15.00 -19.44
C ARG A 17 -7.04 15.28 -18.42
N ALA A 18 -8.23 15.64 -18.88
CA ALA A 18 -9.40 15.85 -18.03
C ALA A 18 -9.85 14.55 -17.35
N ALA A 19 -9.91 13.44 -18.09
CA ALA A 19 -10.23 12.13 -17.53
C ALA A 19 -9.22 11.69 -16.46
N ARG A 20 -7.92 11.90 -16.70
CA ARG A 20 -6.88 11.64 -15.69
C ARG A 20 -6.98 12.56 -14.47
N ALA A 21 -7.36 13.81 -14.66
CA ALA A 21 -7.59 14.74 -13.56
C ALA A 21 -8.77 14.29 -12.71
N GLY A 22 -9.92 14.00 -13.33
CA GLY A 22 -11.10 13.48 -12.63
C GLY A 22 -10.84 12.14 -11.94
N ALA A 23 -10.05 11.25 -12.54
CA ALA A 23 -9.64 10.01 -11.89
C ALA A 23 -8.79 10.25 -10.64
N LYS A 24 -7.83 11.18 -10.68
CA LYS A 24 -7.02 11.55 -9.51
C LYS A 24 -7.84 12.21 -8.40
N GLU A 25 -8.79 13.06 -8.77
CA GLU A 25 -9.71 13.71 -7.84
C GLU A 25 -10.60 12.67 -7.15
N PHE A 26 -11.18 11.74 -7.91
CA PHE A 26 -11.94 10.63 -7.35
C PHE A 26 -11.09 9.74 -6.44
N LEU A 27 -9.88 9.38 -6.86
CA LEU A 27 -8.94 8.63 -6.04
C LEU A 27 -8.58 9.35 -4.73
N GLY A 28 -8.54 10.69 -4.73
CA GLY A 28 -8.34 11.49 -3.53
C GLY A 28 -9.49 11.43 -2.52
N THR A 29 -10.69 10.98 -2.93
CA THR A 29 -11.81 10.75 -2.02
C THR A 29 -11.73 9.39 -1.32
N LEU A 30 -10.89 8.47 -1.82
CA LEU A 30 -10.76 7.13 -1.28
C LEU A 30 -9.80 7.09 -0.10
N PRO A 31 -9.98 6.14 0.83
CA PRO A 31 -9.00 5.90 1.88
C PRO A 31 -7.63 5.58 1.29
N ARG A 32 -6.58 6.09 1.93
CA ARG A 32 -5.19 5.74 1.66
C ARG A 32 -5.00 4.22 1.72
N LEU A 33 -4.20 3.69 0.80
CA LEU A 33 -3.74 2.31 0.87
C LEU A 33 -2.55 2.22 1.82
N VAL A 34 -2.59 1.25 2.73
CA VAL A 34 -1.52 1.04 3.71
C VAL A 34 -0.86 -0.32 3.47
N LEU A 35 0.45 -0.33 3.36
CA LEU A 35 1.29 -1.52 3.40
C LEU A 35 1.98 -1.58 4.75
N CYS A 36 1.96 -2.72 5.42
CA CYS A 36 2.63 -2.90 6.70
C CYS A 36 3.35 -4.26 6.73
N GLY A 37 4.53 -4.29 7.35
CA GLY A 37 5.33 -5.50 7.47
C GLY A 37 5.72 -6.12 6.12
N GLY A 38 5.86 -7.44 6.10
CA GLY A 38 6.32 -8.20 4.93
C GLY A 38 7.77 -8.66 5.09
N ARG A 39 8.36 -9.18 4.01
CA ARG A 39 9.77 -9.55 3.94
C ARG A 39 10.51 -8.57 3.03
N ALA A 40 11.61 -8.02 3.50
CA ALA A 40 12.48 -7.22 2.66
C ALA A 40 13.14 -8.12 1.61
N ALA A 41 13.16 -7.67 0.36
CA ALA A 41 13.72 -8.45 -0.74
C ALA A 41 15.25 -8.63 -0.63
N SER A 42 15.93 -7.71 0.07
CA SER A 42 17.38 -7.67 0.21
C SER A 42 17.95 -8.80 1.06
N ASP A 43 17.31 -9.09 2.19
CA ASP A 43 17.81 -10.02 3.21
C ASP A 43 16.77 -11.08 3.61
N MET A 44 15.58 -11.03 3.00
CA MET A 44 14.44 -11.90 3.30
C MET A 44 14.01 -11.85 4.77
N ASN A 45 14.40 -10.81 5.52
CA ASN A 45 13.99 -10.62 6.89
C ASN A 45 12.62 -9.97 6.97
N ALA A 46 11.90 -10.31 8.03
CA ALA A 46 10.67 -9.62 8.37
C ALA A 46 10.97 -8.12 8.59
N THR A 47 10.12 -7.25 8.06
CA THR A 47 10.20 -5.81 8.31
C THR A 47 9.08 -5.36 9.23
N ARG A 48 9.31 -4.23 9.90
CA ARG A 48 8.31 -3.47 10.68
C ARG A 48 7.81 -2.25 9.94
N GLU A 49 8.36 -1.97 8.76
CA GLU A 49 8.02 -0.77 8.01
C GLU A 49 6.54 -0.74 7.65
N THR A 50 6.02 0.49 7.59
CA THR A 50 4.65 0.75 7.18
C THR A 50 4.68 1.95 6.24
N TRP A 51 4.00 1.82 5.12
CA TRP A 51 3.98 2.78 4.03
C TRP A 51 2.55 3.08 3.64
N GLY A 52 2.25 4.36 3.45
CA GLY A 52 0.94 4.84 3.03
C GLY A 52 1.01 5.40 1.62
N LEU A 53 0.13 4.95 0.73
CA LEU A 53 -0.03 5.53 -0.60
C LEU A 53 -1.15 6.57 -0.57
N ASP A 54 -0.77 7.84 -0.72
CA ASP A 54 -1.72 8.89 -1.06
C ASP A 54 -2.18 8.67 -2.52
N LEU A 55 -3.47 8.37 -2.69
CA LEU A 55 -4.06 8.06 -3.99
C LEU A 55 -4.30 9.30 -4.86
N ALA A 56 -4.38 10.50 -4.27
CA ALA A 56 -4.50 11.74 -5.02
C ALA A 56 -3.18 12.08 -5.72
N THR A 57 -2.06 11.97 -4.97
CA THR A 57 -0.72 12.31 -5.46
C THR A 57 0.03 11.11 -6.06
N LEU A 58 -0.43 9.88 -5.78
CA LEU A 58 0.23 8.61 -6.09
C LEU A 58 1.65 8.53 -5.51
N ARG A 59 1.81 9.05 -4.29
CA ARG A 59 3.09 9.05 -3.58
C ARG A 59 3.04 8.17 -2.34
N TRP A 60 4.11 7.43 -2.14
CA TRP A 60 4.34 6.67 -0.92
C TRP A 60 4.91 7.58 0.16
N GLU A 61 4.39 7.46 1.36
CA GLU A 61 4.83 8.17 2.55
C GLU A 61 5.13 7.16 3.66
N ALA A 62 6.18 7.44 4.41
CA ALA A 62 6.50 6.66 5.60
C ALA A 62 5.41 6.85 6.66
N MET A 63 5.00 5.75 7.29
CA MET A 63 4.03 5.73 8.38
C MET A 63 4.66 5.17 9.66
N PRO A 64 4.01 5.35 10.82
CA PRO A 64 4.45 4.72 12.06
C PRO A 64 4.65 3.21 11.86
N ALA A 65 5.85 2.74 12.18
CA ALA A 65 6.22 1.34 12.02
C ALA A 65 5.41 0.43 12.97
N LEU A 66 5.24 -0.83 12.57
CA LEU A 66 4.72 -1.88 13.45
C LEU A 66 5.62 -2.02 14.70
N LEU A 67 5.00 -2.38 15.82
CA LEU A 67 5.72 -2.65 17.08
C LEU A 67 6.73 -3.79 16.93
N ARG A 68 6.42 -4.78 16.09
CA ARG A 68 7.28 -5.94 15.83
C ARG A 68 7.26 -6.27 14.36
N ALA A 69 8.45 -6.49 13.80
CA ALA A 69 8.62 -6.95 12.43
C ALA A 69 7.90 -8.29 12.20
N ARG A 70 7.16 -8.40 11.10
CA ARG A 70 6.37 -9.60 10.79
C ARG A 70 6.03 -9.74 9.31
N TYR A 71 5.87 -10.98 8.86
CA TYR A 71 5.41 -11.34 7.50
C TYR A 71 4.37 -12.48 7.56
N HIS A 72 3.66 -12.75 6.47
CA HIS A 72 2.50 -13.67 6.43
C HIS A 72 1.42 -13.37 7.50
N HIS A 73 1.27 -12.11 7.88
CA HIS A 73 0.22 -11.68 8.81
C HIS A 73 -1.06 -11.34 8.04
N ALA A 74 -2.21 -11.37 8.72
CA ALA A 74 -3.44 -10.78 8.22
C ALA A 74 -3.53 -9.31 8.68
N CYS A 75 -4.14 -8.45 7.87
CA CYS A 75 -4.43 -7.07 8.28
C CYS A 75 -5.79 -6.59 7.77
N CYS A 76 -6.43 -5.68 8.50
CA CYS A 76 -7.65 -5.00 8.09
C CYS A 76 -7.76 -3.61 8.72
N ALA A 77 -8.50 -2.72 8.07
CA ALA A 77 -8.84 -1.42 8.63
C ALA A 77 -10.15 -1.53 9.43
N VAL A 78 -10.12 -1.15 10.71
CA VAL A 78 -11.27 -1.16 11.61
C VAL A 78 -11.40 0.22 12.23
N ARG A 79 -12.50 0.93 11.91
CA ARG A 79 -12.83 2.27 12.45
C ARG A 79 -11.68 3.28 12.32
N GLY A 80 -10.96 3.24 11.19
CA GLY A 80 -9.82 4.12 10.91
C GLY A 80 -8.48 3.67 11.48
N ALA A 81 -8.43 2.54 12.20
CA ALA A 81 -7.19 1.93 12.70
C ALA A 81 -6.80 0.69 11.89
N LEU A 82 -5.51 0.50 11.64
CA LEU A 82 -4.98 -0.71 11.04
C LEU A 82 -4.79 -1.79 12.11
N VAL A 83 -5.50 -2.91 11.98
CA VAL A 83 -5.36 -4.09 12.84
C VAL A 83 -4.51 -5.11 12.12
N VAL A 84 -3.49 -5.63 12.80
CA VAL A 84 -2.55 -6.62 12.26
C VAL A 84 -2.50 -7.85 13.17
N LEU A 85 -2.84 -9.02 12.63
CA LEU A 85 -3.01 -10.27 13.38
C LEU A 85 -2.06 -11.35 12.88
N GLY A 86 -1.43 -12.05 13.84
CA GLY A 86 -0.53 -13.17 13.56
C GLY A 86 0.72 -12.78 12.76
N GLY A 87 1.17 -13.72 11.92
CA GLY A 87 2.40 -13.65 11.15
C GLY A 87 3.64 -14.15 11.91
N THR A 88 4.73 -14.24 11.18
CA THR A 88 6.03 -14.74 11.69
C THR A 88 6.98 -13.58 11.93
N ALA A 89 7.56 -13.54 13.13
CA ALA A 89 8.60 -12.56 13.51
C ALA A 89 10.01 -13.11 13.19
N PRO A 90 11.00 -12.24 12.98
CA PRO A 90 12.38 -12.69 12.81
C PRO A 90 12.86 -13.35 14.12
N GLY A 91 13.49 -14.52 14.01
CA GLY A 91 13.94 -15.33 15.15
C GLY A 91 12.86 -16.20 15.82
N GLY A 92 11.62 -16.21 15.32
CA GLY A 92 10.57 -17.12 15.77
C GLY A 92 10.58 -18.41 14.96
N GLY A 93 11.40 -19.38 15.37
CA GLY A 93 11.27 -20.76 14.91
C GLY A 93 9.84 -21.25 15.09
N SER A 94 9.44 -22.20 14.25
CA SER A 94 8.23 -23.00 14.43
C SER A 94 8.00 -23.29 15.91
N ASN A 95 6.84 -22.87 16.42
CA ASN A 95 6.37 -23.16 17.75
C ASN A 95 6.30 -24.69 17.94
N HIS A 96 7.42 -25.33 18.27
CA HIS A 96 7.36 -26.57 19.03
C HIS A 96 6.80 -26.19 20.39
N GLY A 97 5.61 -26.70 20.67
CA GLY A 97 4.75 -26.26 21.76
C GLY A 97 5.46 -26.17 23.10
N LEU A 98 5.44 -24.97 23.66
CA LEU A 98 5.30 -24.84 25.11
C LEU A 98 3.81 -24.98 25.39
N ALA A 99 3.39 -26.23 25.66
CA ALA A 99 2.14 -26.46 26.38
C ALA A 99 2.21 -25.69 27.71
N PRO A 100 1.13 -25.03 28.16
CA PRO A 100 1.11 -24.43 29.47
C PRO A 100 1.26 -25.54 30.51
N THR A 101 2.30 -25.46 31.32
CA THR A 101 2.41 -26.25 32.54
C THR A 101 1.35 -25.75 33.52
N SER A 102 0.30 -26.54 33.72
CA SER A 102 -0.51 -26.53 34.94
C SER A 102 -0.04 -27.64 35.87
#